data_AF-A0A0E9W8A5-F1
#
_entry.id   AF-A0A0E9W8A5-F1
#
_cell.length_a   1.000
_cell.length_b   1.000
_cell.length_c   1.000
_cell.angle_alpha   90.00
_cell.angle_beta   90.00
_cell.angle_gamma   90.00
#
_symmetry.space_group_name_H-M   'P 1'
#
loop_
_entity.id
_entity.type
_entity.pdbx_description
1 polymer ?
#
loop_
_entity_poly.entity_id
_entity_poly.type
_entity_poly.pdbx_seq_one_letter_code
_entity_poly.pdbx_strand_id
1 'polypeptide(L)'
;MGTFTEQENDVVELFKKGFGKAATQYTIVVFTHGDALCSTTMEKLIEKNENVRDLLHQCGGRYHILNNKERNNLCQVTELLEKVDKMVSDNEGSIYTVDMFHEAEDMHKEEWERMLKEMRSRS
;
A
#
# COMPACT_ATOMS: atom_id res chain seq x y z
N MET A 1 -3.49 -13.84 -16.07
CA MET A 1 -4.52 -13.19 -15.23
C MET A 1 -3.79 -12.35 -14.21
N GLY A 2 -4.10 -11.06 -14.10
CA GLY A 2 -3.48 -10.15 -13.12
C GLY A 2 -4.08 -10.35 -11.73
N THR A 3 -3.89 -11.54 -11.16
CA THR A 3 -4.24 -11.87 -9.77
C THR A 3 -3.02 -11.66 -8.90
N PHE A 4 -3.22 -11.11 -7.70
CA PHE A 4 -2.15 -11.05 -6.72
C PHE A 4 -1.62 -12.46 -6.42
N THR A 5 -0.30 -12.59 -6.42
CA THR A 5 0.41 -13.81 -6.05
C THR A 5 0.29 -14.05 -4.54
N GLU A 6 0.53 -15.28 -4.09
CA GLU A 6 0.59 -15.58 -2.65
C GLU A 6 1.63 -14.71 -1.93
N GLN A 7 2.76 -14.44 -2.58
CA GLN A 7 3.81 -13.57 -2.06
C GLN A 7 3.31 -12.13 -1.88
N GLU A 8 2.53 -11.60 -2.82
CA GLU A 8 1.95 -10.27 -2.70
C GLU A 8 0.89 -10.22 -1.58
N ASN A 9 0.11 -11.28 -1.40
CA ASN A 9 -0.83 -11.37 -0.28
C ASN A 9 -0.11 -11.43 1.08
N ASP A 10 1.00 -12.18 1.17
CA ASP A 10 1.82 -12.26 2.38
C ASP A 10 2.44 -10.89 2.72
N VAL A 11 2.90 -10.13 1.71
CA VAL A 11 3.38 -8.75 1.93
C VAL A 11 2.25 -7.83 2.41
N VAL A 12 1.04 -7.97 1.86
CA VAL A 12 -0.12 -7.17 2.31
C VAL A 12 -0.51 -7.54 3.74
N GLU A 13 -0.51 -8.81 4.11
CA GLU A 13 -0.73 -9.23 5.50
C GLU A 13 0.35 -8.71 6.44
N LEU A 14 1.62 -8.79 6.03
CA LEU A 14 2.74 -8.25 6.78
C LEU A 14 2.56 -6.76 6.99
N PHE A 15 2.16 -6.02 5.95
CA PHE A 15 1.87 -4.59 6.06
C PHE A 15 0.73 -4.32 7.05
N LYS A 16 -0.38 -5.06 6.96
CA LYS A 16 -1.54 -4.93 7.86
C LYS A 16 -1.20 -5.20 9.33
N LYS A 17 -0.28 -6.13 9.60
CA LYS A 17 0.06 -6.58 10.97
C LYS A 17 1.25 -5.81 11.56
N GLY A 18 2.17 -5.35 10.72
CA GLY A 18 3.39 -4.65 11.15
C GLY A 18 3.25 -3.15 11.24
N PHE A 19 2.54 -2.54 10.29
CA PHE A 19 2.33 -1.10 10.32
C PHE A 19 1.12 -0.79 11.18
N GLY A 20 1.35 -0.09 12.28
CA GLY A 20 0.29 0.36 13.17
C GLY A 20 -0.71 1.26 12.44
N LYS A 21 -1.91 1.40 13.01
CA LYS A 21 -2.99 2.26 12.48
C LYS A 21 -2.54 3.69 12.17
N ALA A 22 -1.53 4.20 12.88
CA ALA A 22 -0.92 5.48 12.60
C ALA A 22 -0.28 5.52 11.20
N ALA A 23 0.55 4.53 10.84
CA ALA A 23 1.25 4.50 9.56
C ALA A 23 0.29 4.43 8.36
N THR A 24 -0.84 3.74 8.49
CA THR A 24 -1.83 3.63 7.40
C THR A 24 -2.50 4.97 7.07
N GLN A 25 -2.56 5.90 8.03
CA GLN A 25 -3.05 7.27 7.81
C GLN A 25 -2.13 8.08 6.88
N TYR A 26 -0.85 7.73 6.81
CA TYR A 26 0.19 8.39 6.00
C TYR A 26 0.63 7.55 4.79
N THR A 27 -0.16 6.55 4.40
CA THR A 27 0.17 5.65 3.29
C THR A 27 -0.81 5.79 2.12
N ILE A 28 -0.25 5.73 0.90
CA ILE A 28 -0.96 5.58 -0.37
C ILE A 28 -0.48 4.29 -1.05
N VAL A 29 -1.41 3.43 -1.45
CA VAL A 29 -1.06 2.18 -2.15
C VAL A 29 -0.89 2.44 -3.65
N VAL A 30 0.27 2.09 -4.23
CA VAL A 30 0.54 2.28 -5.66
C VAL A 30 0.51 0.95 -6.39
N PHE A 31 -0.45 0.79 -7.29
CA PHE A 31 -0.50 -0.33 -8.22
C PHE A 31 0.31 0.00 -9.47
N THR A 32 1.33 -0.77 -9.74
CA THR A 32 2.13 -0.64 -10.96
C THR A 32 1.57 -1.52 -12.07
N HIS A 33 2.04 -1.31 -13.31
CA HIS A 33 1.57 -2.04 -14.50
C HIS A 33 0.10 -1.79 -14.85
N GLY A 34 -0.37 -0.53 -14.72
CA GLY A 34 -1.73 -0.14 -15.13
C GLY A 34 -2.06 -0.49 -16.60
N ASP A 35 -1.04 -0.62 -17.45
CA ASP A 35 -1.15 -1.06 -18.84
C ASP A 35 -1.54 -2.54 -19.01
N ALA A 36 -1.36 -3.37 -17.98
CA ALA A 36 -1.75 -4.78 -18.00
C ALA A 36 -3.26 -5.00 -17.75
N LEU A 37 -4.02 -3.94 -17.51
CA LEU A 37 -5.45 -3.93 -17.23
C LEU A 37 -6.33 -4.06 -18.50
N CYS A 38 -5.88 -4.80 -19.51
CA CYS A 38 -6.49 -4.81 -20.85
C CYS A 38 -8.00 -5.12 -20.88
N SER A 39 -8.51 -5.99 -20.01
CA SER A 39 -9.91 -6.46 -20.01
C SER A 39 -10.60 -6.37 -18.63
N THR A 40 -9.99 -5.68 -17.68
CA THR A 40 -10.46 -5.60 -16.29
C THR A 40 -10.08 -4.25 -15.72
N THR A 41 -10.94 -3.68 -14.89
CA THR A 41 -10.64 -2.42 -14.21
C THR A 41 -9.95 -2.71 -12.88
N MET A 42 -9.19 -1.75 -12.34
CA MET A 42 -8.53 -1.93 -11.05
C MET A 42 -9.55 -2.18 -9.93
N GLU A 43 -10.72 -1.55 -9.99
CA GLU A 43 -11.82 -1.75 -9.03
C GLU A 43 -12.25 -3.22 -8.98
N LYS A 44 -12.36 -3.87 -10.15
CA LYS A 44 -12.69 -5.30 -10.21
C LYS A 44 -11.56 -6.20 -9.67
N LEU A 45 -10.30 -5.76 -9.71
CA LEU A 45 -9.19 -6.51 -9.08
C LEU A 45 -9.22 -6.35 -7.56
N ILE A 46 -9.48 -5.13 -7.09
CA ILE A 46 -9.64 -4.81 -5.66
C ILE A 46 -10.82 -5.60 -5.08
N GLU A 47 -11.97 -5.63 -5.75
CA GLU A 47 -13.16 -6.36 -5.30
C GLU A 47 -12.92 -7.87 -5.16
N LYS A 48 -12.03 -8.44 -5.98
CA LYS A 48 -11.74 -9.88 -5.98
C LYS A 48 -10.73 -10.30 -4.92
N ASN A 49 -9.99 -9.36 -4.32
CA ASN A 49 -8.98 -9.68 -3.31
C ASN A 49 -9.32 -8.98 -1.99
N GLU A 50 -9.80 -9.77 -1.03
CA GLU A 50 -10.16 -9.31 0.31
C GLU A 50 -9.00 -8.65 1.04
N ASN A 51 -7.78 -9.18 0.93
CA ASN A 51 -6.60 -8.59 1.59
C ASN A 51 -6.30 -7.19 1.07
N VAL A 52 -6.42 -6.99 -0.25
CA VAL A 52 -6.19 -5.69 -0.89
C VAL A 52 -7.30 -4.72 -0.53
N ARG A 53 -8.56 -5.16 -0.53
CA ARG A 53 -9.69 -4.33 -0.11
C ARG A 53 -9.54 -3.86 1.34
N ASP A 54 -9.14 -4.76 2.24
CA ASP A 54 -8.88 -4.42 3.64
C ASP A 54 -7.73 -3.43 3.79
N LEU A 55 -6.62 -3.65 3.06
CA LEU A 55 -5.49 -2.74 3.05
C LEU A 55 -5.93 -1.33 2.62
N LEU A 56 -6.67 -1.24 1.52
CA LEU A 56 -7.17 0.04 1.02
C LEU A 56 -8.10 0.70 2.03
N HIS A 57 -8.97 -0.08 2.71
CA HIS A 57 -9.83 0.44 3.76
C HIS A 57 -9.01 1.03 4.93
N GLN A 58 -7.95 0.34 5.38
CA GLN A 58 -7.04 0.86 6.41
C GLN A 58 -6.28 2.11 5.97
N CYS A 59 -5.95 2.20 4.68
CA CYS A 59 -5.37 3.38 4.04
C CYS A 59 -6.41 4.44 3.63
N GLY A 60 -7.63 4.42 4.18
CA GLY A 60 -8.65 5.45 3.90
C GLY A 60 -9.10 5.51 2.44
N GLY A 61 -9.00 4.40 1.71
CA GLY A 61 -9.31 4.30 0.28
C GLY A 61 -8.24 4.90 -0.64
N ARG A 62 -7.08 5.30 -0.11
CA ARG A 62 -6.01 5.95 -0.89
C ARG A 62 -5.23 4.95 -1.72
N TYR A 63 -5.39 5.03 -3.04
CA TYR A 63 -4.52 4.33 -3.99
C TYR A 63 -4.25 5.15 -5.25
N HIS A 64 -3.24 4.74 -6.01
CA HIS A 64 -2.87 5.31 -7.30
C HIS A 64 -2.46 4.19 -8.27
N ILE A 65 -2.72 4.38 -9.56
CA ILE A 65 -2.35 3.43 -10.62
C ILE A 65 -1.26 4.08 -11.46
N LEU A 66 -0.11 3.43 -11.53
CA LEU A 66 1.04 3.91 -12.29
C LEU A 66 1.29 2.99 -13.49
N ASN A 67 1.28 3.57 -14.69
CA ASN A 67 1.62 2.90 -15.94
C ASN A 67 3.10 3.11 -16.26
N ASN A 68 3.91 2.10 -15.95
CA ASN A 68 5.36 2.13 -16.14
C ASN A 68 5.82 2.13 -17.61
N LYS A 69 4.93 1.87 -18.56
CA LYS A 69 5.23 1.96 -20.00
C LYS A 69 5.14 3.39 -20.52
N GLU A 70 4.33 4.24 -19.89
CA GLU A 70 4.17 5.66 -20.26
C GLU A 70 5.10 6.58 -19.47
N ARG A 71 6.41 6.33 -19.56
CA ARG A 71 7.41 7.07 -18.76
C ARG A 71 7.45 8.59 -18.99
N ASN A 72 6.96 9.04 -20.14
CA ASN A 72 6.91 10.46 -20.50
C ASN A 72 5.60 11.14 -20.05
N ASN A 73 4.64 10.38 -19.52
CA ASN A 73 3.37 10.90 -19.04
C ASN A 73 3.55 11.42 -17.61
N LEU A 74 4.05 12.66 -17.49
CA LEU A 74 4.29 13.31 -16.21
C LEU A 74 2.99 13.56 -15.42
N CYS A 75 1.82 13.56 -16.08
CA CYS A 75 0.54 13.78 -15.41
C CYS A 75 0.27 12.71 -14.33
N GLN A 76 0.66 11.46 -14.55
CA GLN A 76 0.48 10.40 -13.54
C GLN A 76 1.26 10.70 -12.26
N VAL A 77 2.46 11.27 -12.40
CA VAL A 77 3.28 11.68 -11.24
C VAL A 77 2.66 12.90 -10.57
N THR A 78 2.18 13.88 -11.33
CA THR A 78 1.48 15.05 -10.78
C THR A 78 0.25 14.63 -9.97
N GLU A 79 -0.60 13.75 -10.51
CA GLU A 79 -1.77 13.23 -9.80
C GLU A 79 -1.41 12.46 -8.51
N LEU A 80 -0.26 11.75 -8.52
CA LEU A 80 0.22 11.10 -7.31
C LEU A 80 0.65 12.12 -6.24
N LEU A 81 1.37 13.18 -6.64
CA LEU A 81 1.79 14.24 -5.73
C LEU A 81 0.58 15.00 -5.15
N GLU A 82 -0.44 15.29 -5.95
CA GLU A 82 -1.69 15.89 -5.46
C GLU A 82 -2.39 15.01 -4.40
N LYS A 83 -2.33 13.68 -4.56
CA LYS A 83 -2.85 12.74 -3.54
C LYS A 83 -2.00 12.77 -2.26
N VAL A 84 -0.68 12.95 -2.39
CA VAL A 84 0.21 13.12 -1.23
C VAL A 84 -0.13 14.42 -0.49
N ASP A 85 -0.29 15.53 -1.20
CA ASP A 85 -0.65 16.83 -0.60
C ASP A 85 -2.00 16.75 0.12
N LYS A 86 -2.98 16.11 -0.53
CA LYS A 86 -4.29 15.86 0.09
C LYS A 86 -4.16 15.01 1.35
N MET A 87 -3.39 13.92 1.31
CA MET A 87 -3.16 13.06 2.47
C MET A 87 -2.53 13.83 3.63
N VAL A 88 -1.55 14.70 3.37
CA VAL A 88 -0.94 15.54 4.41
C VAL A 88 -1.96 16.53 4.96
N SER A 89 -2.77 17.17 4.11
CA SER A 89 -3.84 18.07 4.55
C SER A 89 -4.91 17.36 5.39
N ASP A 90 -5.30 16.13 5.02
CA ASP A 90 -6.26 15.32 5.76
C ASP A 90 -5.71 14.88 7.14
N ASN A 91 -4.38 14.86 7.28
CA ASN A 91 -3.67 14.65 8.55
C ASN A 91 -3.29 15.98 9.25
N GLU A 92 -4.05 17.05 9.02
CA GLU A 92 -3.86 18.37 9.66
C GLU A 92 -2.48 18.99 9.41
N GLY A 93 -1.83 18.62 8.30
CA GLY A 93 -0.46 19.05 7.98
C GLY A 93 0.63 18.28 8.72
N SER A 94 0.27 17.28 9.53
CA SER A 94 1.21 16.40 10.20
C SER A 94 1.92 15.47 9.21
N ILE A 95 3.12 15.03 9.58
CA ILE A 95 3.89 14.02 8.85
C ILE A 95 4.09 12.79 9.72
N TYR A 96 4.35 11.65 9.09
CA TYR A 96 4.77 10.47 9.82
C TYR A 96 6.19 10.68 10.37
N THR A 97 6.33 10.69 11.70
CA THR A 97 7.61 10.96 12.36
C THR A 97 8.38 9.69 12.68
N VAL A 98 9.68 9.83 12.96
CA VAL A 98 10.53 8.73 13.43
C VAL A 98 10.04 8.19 14.78
N ASP A 99 9.49 9.04 15.65
CA ASP A 99 8.92 8.59 16.93
C ASP A 99 7.71 7.69 16.71
N MET A 100 6.80 8.07 15.81
CA MET A 100 5.66 7.22 15.42
C MET A 100 6.12 5.90 14.78
N PHE A 101 7.23 5.93 14.05
CA PHE A 101 7.85 4.74 13.51
C PHE A 101 8.37 3.81 14.61
N HIS A 102 9.15 4.31 15.57
CA HIS A 102 9.63 3.50 16.69
C HIS A 102 8.48 2.98 17.57
N GLU A 103 7.44 3.78 17.82
CA GLU A 103 6.25 3.33 18.55
C GLU A 103 5.56 2.16 17.83
N ALA A 104 5.41 2.25 16.50
CA ALA A 104 4.85 1.17 15.70
C ALA A 104 5.77 -0.06 15.68
N GLU A 105 7.08 0.14 15.54
CA GLU A 105 8.06 -0.95 15.62
C GLU A 105 7.98 -1.64 16.97
N ASP A 106 8.07 -0.94 18.09
CA ASP A 106 8.04 -1.55 19.43
C ASP A 106 6.73 -2.30 19.69
N MET A 107 5.60 -1.77 19.23
CA MET A 107 4.29 -2.44 19.37
C MET A 107 4.17 -3.72 18.54
N HIS A 108 4.78 -3.76 17.35
CA HIS A 108 4.58 -4.84 16.37
C HIS A 108 5.85 -5.65 16.07
N LYS A 109 6.95 -5.40 16.77
CA LYS A 109 8.29 -5.94 16.49
C LYS A 109 8.32 -7.45 16.38
N GLU A 110 7.82 -8.13 17.41
CA GLU A 110 7.88 -9.59 17.50
C GLU A 110 7.03 -10.25 16.42
N GLU A 111 5.89 -9.65 16.08
CA GLU A 111 5.01 -10.16 15.02
C GLU A 111 5.60 -9.91 13.63
N TRP A 112 6.14 -8.72 13.40
CA TRP A 112 6.80 -8.34 12.15
C TRP A 112 8.03 -9.21 11.87
N GLU A 113 8.90 -9.40 12.87
CA GLU A 113 10.08 -10.25 12.76
C GLU A 113 9.71 -11.72 12.54
N ARG A 114 8.68 -12.22 13.24
CA ARG A 114 8.16 -13.59 13.05
C ARG A 114 7.67 -13.80 11.62
N MET A 115 6.83 -12.91 11.11
CA MET A 115 6.26 -13.02 9.77
C MET A 115 7.32 -12.87 8.67
N LEU A 116 8.28 -11.94 8.80
CA LEU A 116 9.39 -11.81 7.87
C LEU A 116 10.25 -13.08 7.80
N LYS A 117 10.48 -13.73 8.95
CA LYS A 117 11.22 -14.98 9.03
C LYS A 117 10.47 -16.13 8.35
N GLU A 118 9.15 -16.22 8.57
CA GLU A 118 8.29 -17.21 7.91
C GLU A 118 8.30 -17.03 6.39
N MET A 119 8.11 -15.80 5.89
CA MET A 119 8.19 -15.51 4.44
C MET A 119 9.55 -15.88 3.85
N ARG A 120 10.65 -15.54 4.52
CA ARG A 120 12.01 -15.88 4.07
C ARG A 120 12.28 -17.39 4.07
N SER A 121 11.65 -18.14 4.97
CA SER A 121 11.78 -19.60 5.03
C SER A 121 10.97 -20.36 3.98
N ARG A 122 9.98 -19.69 3.36
CA ARG A 122 9.12 -20.23 2.31
C ARG A 122 9.63 -19.91 0.89
N SER A 123 10.65 -19.06 0.77
CA SER A 123 11.34 -18.70 -0.48
C SER A 123 12.57 -19.57 -0.74
#